data_AF-A0A955APL2-F1
#
_entry.id   AF-A0A955APL2-F1
#
_cell.length_a   1.000
_cell.length_b   1.000
_cell.length_c   1.000
_cell.angle_alpha   90.00
_cell.angle_beta   90.00
_cell.angle_gamma   90.00
#
_symmetry.space_group_name_H-M   'P 1'
#
loop_
_entity.id
_entity.type
_entity.pdbx_description
1 polymer ?
#
loop_
_entity_poly.entity_id
_entity_poly.type
_entity_poly.pdbx_seq_one_letter_code
_entity_poly.pdbx_strand_id
1 'polypeptide(L)'
;MMRQCVLVLILVLFSQVSAWAGLQIQFDYQYDSFGFFDEPERREALEMAARVVNRYVDNFAAIEPDADNTWATFFNRPDGMGSFILNNEPVPEDTIIVYAAGMNITGRLAQAIDAPGLPTGTAEFEDAVNYRGQVGAGSTPATDYGVWGGTISFNNNPDEVPWYYGRNLTGIEPDEFDFITVASHELMHLLGMGIAKSWRDQVDGNRRFQGEHAVDVGSATNPGLTLDSAESHWARGTKSWWNGIRQEALLAPAIAPGQRQMPTLLDRAAMLDIGWEEALPGDANLDRVFDSSDLVQVFAAGVYETNDLAGWQDGDWNDDGVFDSSDLVAALQIGEYADAAAVTAVRAVPEPCGTVPFVLLIVLLVRRQRIRPFAVIAQRPSSA
;
A
#
# COMPACT_ATOMS: atom_id res chain seq x y z
N MET A 1 9.33 60.18 -12.59
CA MET A 1 8.96 59.25 -11.51
C MET A 1 7.92 58.28 -12.04
N MET A 2 8.35 57.14 -12.55
CA MET A 2 7.47 56.00 -12.87
C MET A 2 8.09 54.80 -12.19
N ARG A 3 7.40 54.25 -11.18
CA ARG A 3 7.78 53.02 -10.49
C ARG A 3 7.51 51.85 -11.44
N GLN A 4 8.56 51.14 -11.82
CA GLN A 4 8.44 49.82 -12.45
C GLN A 4 8.14 48.80 -11.36
N CYS A 5 6.92 48.24 -11.38
CA CYS A 5 6.60 47.03 -10.64
C CYS A 5 7.10 45.85 -11.48
N VAL A 6 8.17 45.18 -11.02
CA VAL A 6 8.57 43.88 -11.55
C VAL A 6 7.69 42.84 -10.86
N LEU A 7 6.76 42.26 -11.61
CA LEU A 7 5.99 41.10 -11.20
C LEU A 7 6.90 39.87 -11.37
N VAL A 8 7.39 39.30 -10.27
CA VAL A 8 8.09 38.01 -10.30
C VAL A 8 7.03 36.92 -10.36
N LEU A 9 6.88 36.30 -11.52
CA LEU A 9 6.07 35.11 -11.71
C LEU A 9 6.89 33.92 -11.22
N ILE A 10 6.67 33.48 -9.98
CA ILE A 10 7.19 32.20 -9.49
C ILE A 10 6.29 31.12 -10.09
N LEU A 11 6.75 30.50 -11.17
CA LEU A 11 6.19 29.24 -11.65
C LEU A 11 6.66 28.15 -10.68
N VAL A 12 5.81 27.79 -9.70
CA VAL A 12 5.99 26.54 -8.96
C VAL A 12 5.60 25.42 -9.92
N LEU A 13 6.59 24.87 -10.61
CA LEU A 13 6.48 23.55 -11.20
C LEU A 13 6.34 22.57 -10.04
N PHE A 14 5.10 22.23 -9.68
CA PHE A 14 4.85 20.94 -9.07
C PHE A 14 5.25 19.90 -10.11
N SER A 15 6.47 19.38 -10.00
CA SER A 15 6.75 18.05 -10.52
C SER A 15 5.71 17.15 -9.90
N GLN A 16 4.88 16.55 -10.75
CA GLN A 16 4.03 15.43 -10.36
C GLN A 16 4.97 14.43 -9.70
N VAL A 17 4.87 14.32 -8.38
CA VAL A 17 5.54 13.29 -7.61
C VAL A 17 5.11 11.98 -8.23
N SER A 18 6.08 11.10 -8.46
CA SER A 18 5.92 9.78 -9.06
C SER A 18 4.55 9.19 -8.74
N ALA A 19 3.82 8.77 -9.77
CA ALA A 19 2.63 7.97 -9.57
C ALA A 19 3.09 6.69 -8.87
N TRP A 20 2.83 6.61 -7.56
CA TRP A 20 2.92 5.37 -6.83
C TRP A 20 1.93 4.41 -7.49
N ALA A 21 2.38 3.23 -7.87
CA ALA A 21 1.58 2.27 -8.61
C ALA A 21 1.07 1.10 -7.75
N GLY A 22 1.24 1.18 -6.42
CA GLY A 22 0.63 0.25 -5.48
C GLY A 22 0.17 0.91 -4.19
N LEU A 23 -0.34 0.07 -3.28
CA LEU A 23 -1.18 0.47 -2.14
C LEU A 23 -0.58 1.65 -1.34
N GLN A 24 -1.41 2.66 -1.08
CA GLN A 24 -1.11 3.85 -0.32
C GLN A 24 -2.01 3.94 0.91
N ILE A 25 -1.40 4.17 2.08
CA ILE A 25 -2.13 4.53 3.29
C ILE A 25 -2.01 6.04 3.45
N GLN A 26 -3.07 6.77 3.13
CA GLN A 26 -3.10 8.22 3.19
C GLN A 26 -3.67 8.68 4.53
N PHE A 27 -2.87 9.37 5.34
CA PHE A 27 -3.35 9.96 6.59
C PHE A 27 -4.00 11.32 6.39
N ASP A 28 -5.19 11.50 6.98
CA ASP A 28 -5.90 12.76 7.04
C ASP A 28 -6.10 13.19 8.50
N TYR A 29 -5.60 14.38 8.85
CA TYR A 29 -5.62 14.93 10.20
C TYR A 29 -6.72 15.98 10.42
N GLN A 30 -7.67 16.16 9.50
CA GLN A 30 -8.70 17.21 9.57
C GLN A 30 -9.60 17.11 10.83
N TYR A 31 -9.61 15.95 11.49
CA TYR A 31 -10.35 15.71 12.72
C TYR A 31 -9.49 15.62 13.96
N ASP A 32 -8.21 16.01 13.91
CA ASP A 32 -7.34 16.08 15.07
C ASP A 32 -7.53 17.38 15.87
N SER A 33 -8.70 17.52 16.51
CA SER A 33 -9.08 18.77 17.21
C SER A 33 -8.17 19.12 18.40
N PHE A 34 -7.39 18.16 18.90
CA PHE A 34 -6.49 18.34 20.03
C PHE A 34 -5.03 18.59 19.63
N GLY A 35 -4.72 18.61 18.32
CA GLY A 35 -3.38 18.87 17.81
C GLY A 35 -2.36 17.81 18.19
N PHE A 36 -2.78 16.55 18.36
CA PHE A 36 -1.85 15.46 18.62
C PHE A 36 -0.85 15.30 17.48
N PHE A 37 -1.26 15.50 16.23
CA PHE A 37 -0.41 15.44 15.05
C PHE A 37 0.04 16.83 14.58
N ASP A 38 0.00 17.88 15.40
CA ASP A 38 0.62 19.17 15.02
C ASP A 38 2.15 19.08 15.00
N GLU A 39 2.73 18.17 15.78
CA GLU A 39 4.17 17.91 15.80
C GLU A 39 4.59 16.99 14.64
N PRO A 40 5.57 17.40 13.79
CA PRO A 40 5.99 16.64 12.61
C PRO A 40 6.46 15.21 12.92
N GLU A 41 7.20 15.04 14.02
CA GLU A 41 7.71 13.75 14.52
C GLU A 41 6.62 12.68 14.62
N ARG A 42 5.41 13.06 15.05
CA ARG A 42 4.30 12.12 15.25
C ARG A 42 3.70 11.68 13.92
N ARG A 43 3.67 12.59 12.93
CA ARG A 43 3.29 12.23 11.56
C ARG A 43 4.33 11.32 10.94
N GLU A 44 5.61 11.65 11.09
CA GLU A 44 6.71 10.82 10.59
C GLU A 44 6.71 9.40 11.19
N ALA A 45 6.40 9.27 12.48
CA ALA A 45 6.25 7.97 13.14
C ALA A 45 5.04 7.18 12.64
N LEU A 46 3.91 7.84 12.37
CA LEU A 46 2.71 7.20 11.79
C LEU A 46 2.96 6.74 10.35
N GLU A 47 3.61 7.57 9.55
CA GLU A 47 4.07 7.24 8.19
C GLU A 47 5.07 6.07 8.21
N MET A 48 5.95 6.01 9.21
CA MET A 48 6.85 4.87 9.39
C MET A 48 6.08 3.59 9.71
N ALA A 49 5.08 3.65 10.59
CA ALA A 49 4.23 2.50 10.86
C ALA A 49 3.51 1.99 9.60
N ALA A 50 3.03 2.90 8.73
CA ALA A 50 2.49 2.51 7.43
C ALA A 50 3.52 1.78 6.57
N ARG A 51 4.76 2.27 6.47
CA ARG A 51 5.83 1.59 5.71
C ARG A 51 6.24 0.24 6.30
N VAL A 52 6.12 0.07 7.62
CA VAL A 52 6.38 -1.22 8.30
C VAL A 52 5.33 -2.28 7.93
N VAL A 53 4.06 -1.89 7.82
CA VAL A 53 2.98 -2.85 7.52
C VAL A 53 2.72 -3.01 6.02
N ASN A 54 3.00 -1.97 5.23
CA ASN A 54 2.64 -1.92 3.82
C ASN A 54 3.70 -2.58 2.94
N ARG A 55 3.47 -3.86 2.64
CA ARG A 55 4.28 -4.68 1.72
C ARG A 55 3.41 -5.49 0.77
N TYR A 56 2.14 -5.14 0.67
CA TYR A 56 1.14 -5.91 -0.02
C TYR A 56 0.84 -5.30 -1.38
N VAL A 57 0.70 -6.16 -2.38
CA VAL A 57 0.27 -5.79 -3.72
C VAL A 57 -1.19 -6.15 -3.87
N ASP A 58 -2.00 -5.16 -4.17
CA ASP A 58 -3.42 -5.31 -4.40
C ASP A 58 -3.85 -4.35 -5.54
N ASN A 59 -5.04 -4.51 -6.09
CA ASN A 59 -5.60 -3.66 -7.14
C ASN A 59 -6.95 -3.10 -6.67
N PHE A 60 -6.92 -2.08 -5.82
CA PHE A 60 -8.14 -1.46 -5.33
C PHE A 60 -8.74 -0.56 -6.41
N ALA A 61 -9.95 -0.87 -6.86
CA ALA A 61 -10.73 0.02 -7.71
C ALA A 61 -11.00 1.35 -7.00
N ALA A 62 -11.02 2.47 -7.73
CA ALA A 62 -11.42 3.76 -7.19
C ALA A 62 -12.90 3.79 -6.78
N ILE A 63 -13.22 4.65 -5.82
CA ILE A 63 -14.59 5.05 -5.49
C ILE A 63 -14.79 6.46 -6.04
N GLU A 64 -15.56 6.58 -7.13
CA GLU A 64 -15.82 7.85 -7.82
C GLU A 64 -17.32 8.18 -7.81
N PRO A 65 -17.80 8.98 -6.83
CA PRO A 65 -19.20 9.37 -6.75
C PRO A 65 -19.57 10.37 -7.86
N ASP A 66 -20.80 10.29 -8.35
CA ASP A 66 -21.37 11.19 -9.36
C ASP A 66 -22.86 11.50 -9.08
N ALA A 67 -23.61 11.90 -10.11
CA ALA A 67 -25.03 12.23 -9.96
C ALA A 67 -25.94 11.00 -9.73
N ASP A 68 -25.54 9.83 -10.23
CA ASP A 68 -26.29 8.57 -10.18
C ASP A 68 -25.69 7.58 -9.16
N ASN A 69 -24.41 7.74 -8.81
CA ASN A 69 -23.65 6.93 -7.87
C ASN A 69 -23.28 7.75 -6.62
N THR A 70 -23.84 7.40 -5.47
CA THR A 70 -23.58 8.09 -4.19
C THR A 70 -23.29 7.10 -3.08
N TRP A 71 -22.52 7.53 -2.10
CA TRP A 71 -22.30 6.75 -0.89
C TRP A 71 -22.14 7.65 0.32
N ALA A 72 -22.38 7.08 1.49
CA ALA A 72 -22.04 7.70 2.75
C ALA A 72 -21.40 6.67 3.67
N THR A 73 -20.65 7.14 4.66
CA THR A 73 -20.20 6.33 5.78
C THR A 73 -20.38 7.10 7.08
N PHE A 74 -20.66 6.36 8.15
CA PHE A 74 -20.86 6.91 9.48
C PHE A 74 -19.81 6.32 10.43
N PHE A 75 -19.04 7.20 11.06
CA PHE A 75 -18.03 6.79 12.03
C PHE A 75 -17.92 7.78 13.18
N ASN A 76 -17.38 7.31 14.30
CA ASN A 76 -16.98 8.18 15.39
C ASN A 76 -15.70 8.90 14.99
N ARG A 77 -15.65 10.22 15.19
CA ARG A 77 -14.46 10.99 14.88
C ARG A 77 -13.27 10.44 15.68
N PRO A 78 -12.05 10.43 15.10
CA PRO A 78 -10.87 9.89 15.78
C PRO A 78 -10.45 10.70 17.00
N ASP A 79 -10.94 11.95 17.17
CA ASP A 79 -10.74 12.77 18.36
C ASP A 79 -11.76 12.48 19.48
N GLY A 80 -12.77 11.65 19.23
CA GLY A 80 -13.84 11.37 20.20
C GLY A 80 -14.86 12.50 20.38
N MET A 81 -14.83 13.55 19.56
CA MET A 81 -15.71 14.73 19.69
C MET A 81 -17.13 14.51 19.14
N GLY A 82 -17.50 13.26 18.85
CA GLY A 82 -18.82 12.86 18.36
C GLY A 82 -18.73 11.94 17.14
N SER A 83 -19.83 11.81 16.42
CA SER A 83 -19.88 11.06 15.17
C SER A 83 -19.99 11.99 13.98
N PHE A 84 -19.51 11.51 12.83
CA PHE A 84 -19.48 12.24 11.57
C PHE A 84 -20.07 11.39 10.44
N ILE A 85 -20.69 12.05 9.46
CA ILE A 85 -21.13 11.43 8.21
C ILE A 85 -20.27 11.99 7.09
N LEU A 86 -19.45 11.14 6.51
CA LEU A 86 -18.73 11.45 5.29
C LEU A 86 -19.63 11.08 4.11
N ASN A 87 -19.82 12.02 3.17
CA ASN A 87 -20.70 11.83 2.03
C ASN A 87 -19.89 12.00 0.75
N ASN A 88 -20.00 11.02 -0.15
CA ASN A 88 -19.40 11.06 -1.48
C ASN A 88 -17.91 11.46 -1.48
N GLU A 89 -17.14 10.95 -0.51
CA GLU A 89 -15.70 11.12 -0.54
C GLU A 89 -15.14 10.32 -1.73
N PRO A 90 -14.40 10.94 -2.66
CA PRO A 90 -13.70 10.20 -3.68
C PRO A 90 -12.52 9.45 -3.04
N VAL A 91 -12.35 8.18 -3.39
CA VAL A 91 -11.19 7.41 -2.95
C VAL A 91 -10.43 6.92 -4.18
N PRO A 92 -9.18 7.37 -4.41
CA PRO A 92 -8.39 6.93 -5.56
C PRO A 92 -8.16 5.41 -5.57
N GLU A 93 -7.76 4.88 -6.74
CA GLU A 93 -7.23 3.52 -6.83
C GLU A 93 -6.09 3.31 -5.83
N ASP A 94 -5.93 2.07 -5.35
CA ASP A 94 -4.82 1.66 -4.48
C ASP A 94 -4.59 2.58 -3.28
N THR A 95 -5.67 3.16 -2.74
CA THR A 95 -5.60 4.11 -1.62
C THR A 95 -6.57 3.75 -0.51
N ILE A 96 -6.05 3.71 0.71
CA ILE A 96 -6.80 3.63 1.98
C ILE A 96 -6.67 4.99 2.67
N ILE A 97 -7.80 5.66 2.93
CA ILE A 97 -7.81 6.94 3.65
C ILE A 97 -8.00 6.69 5.15
N VAL A 98 -7.05 7.14 5.96
CA VAL A 98 -7.06 6.94 7.41
C VAL A 98 -7.16 8.29 8.12
N TYR A 99 -8.32 8.55 8.74
CA TYR A 99 -8.50 9.74 9.57
C TYR A 99 -7.83 9.52 10.93
N ALA A 100 -6.78 10.29 11.21
CA ALA A 100 -5.94 10.13 12.39
C ALA A 100 -6.08 11.30 13.36
N ALA A 101 -6.22 11.01 14.66
CA ALA A 101 -6.22 12.04 15.70
C ALA A 101 -5.76 11.48 17.07
N GLY A 102 -5.48 12.40 17.99
CA GLY A 102 -5.38 12.07 19.40
C GLY A 102 -6.73 12.15 20.11
N MET A 103 -7.02 11.20 20.98
CA MET A 103 -8.19 11.16 21.84
C MET A 103 -7.78 10.69 23.24
N ASN A 104 -8.48 11.10 24.29
CA ASN A 104 -8.27 10.48 25.60
C ASN A 104 -9.00 9.12 25.63
N ILE A 105 -8.23 8.02 25.57
CA ILE A 105 -8.74 6.65 25.51
C ILE A 105 -8.33 5.91 26.79
N THR A 106 -9.08 6.09 27.86
CA THR A 106 -8.75 5.49 29.16
C THR A 106 -8.58 3.97 29.08
N GLY A 107 -7.43 3.49 29.54
CA GLY A 107 -7.07 2.07 29.61
C GLY A 107 -6.62 1.45 28.30
N ARG A 108 -6.38 2.23 27.24
CA ARG A 108 -5.88 1.76 25.95
C ARG A 108 -4.82 2.71 25.38
N LEU A 109 -3.96 2.16 24.52
CA LEU A 109 -2.93 2.93 23.83
C LEU A 109 -3.49 3.57 22.56
N ALA A 110 -4.26 2.82 21.78
CA ALA A 110 -4.88 3.29 20.55
C ALA A 110 -6.15 2.46 20.23
N GLN A 111 -6.82 2.84 19.15
CA GLN A 111 -7.86 2.05 18.50
C GLN A 111 -7.93 2.41 17.01
N ALA A 112 -8.15 1.41 16.17
CA ALA A 112 -8.57 1.56 14.78
C ALA A 112 -9.97 0.98 14.57
N ILE A 113 -10.71 1.60 13.67
CA ILE A 113 -12.07 1.18 13.30
C ILE A 113 -12.23 1.42 11.80
N ASP A 114 -12.59 0.37 11.05
CA ASP A 114 -13.10 0.52 9.69
C ASP A 114 -14.56 1.01 9.73
N ALA A 115 -15.03 1.62 8.65
CA ALA A 115 -16.41 2.09 8.61
C ALA A 115 -17.08 1.61 7.33
N PRO A 116 -18.12 0.75 7.39
CA PRO A 116 -18.77 0.25 6.19
C PRO A 116 -19.39 1.40 5.39
N GLY A 117 -19.24 1.33 4.07
CA GLY A 117 -19.91 2.25 3.16
C GLY A 117 -21.39 1.89 2.99
N LEU A 118 -22.20 2.90 2.72
CA LEU A 118 -23.63 2.79 2.37
C LEU A 118 -23.81 3.31 0.95
N PRO A 119 -23.50 2.50 -0.08
CA PRO A 119 -23.61 2.93 -1.47
C PRO A 119 -25.06 2.92 -1.97
N THR A 120 -25.31 3.69 -3.03
CA THR A 120 -26.52 3.69 -3.84
C THR A 120 -26.11 4.04 -5.26
N GLY A 121 -26.34 3.13 -6.21
CA GLY A 121 -26.00 3.39 -7.61
C GLY A 121 -25.99 2.13 -8.45
N THR A 122 -25.02 2.05 -9.35
CA THR A 122 -24.74 0.86 -10.16
C THR A 122 -24.14 -0.28 -9.33
N ALA A 123 -24.27 -1.52 -9.79
CA ALA A 123 -23.71 -2.67 -9.09
C ALA A 123 -22.17 -2.59 -8.99
N GLU A 124 -21.53 -2.07 -10.04
CA GLU A 124 -20.08 -1.85 -10.09
C GLU A 124 -19.64 -0.82 -9.03
N PHE A 125 -20.40 0.26 -8.85
CA PHE A 125 -20.12 1.26 -7.82
C PHE A 125 -20.37 0.73 -6.40
N GLU A 126 -21.45 -0.03 -6.21
CA GLU A 126 -21.73 -0.68 -4.92
C GLU A 126 -20.63 -1.67 -4.53
N ASP A 127 -20.10 -2.43 -5.51
CA ASP A 127 -18.97 -3.34 -5.32
C ASP A 127 -17.67 -2.57 -4.98
N ALA A 128 -17.38 -1.47 -5.68
CA ALA A 128 -16.24 -0.62 -5.38
C ALA A 128 -16.30 -0.05 -3.94
N VAL A 129 -17.45 0.41 -3.48
CA VAL A 129 -17.59 0.95 -2.11
C VAL A 129 -17.47 -0.13 -1.04
N ASN A 130 -18.05 -1.31 -1.27
CA ASN A 130 -18.06 -2.37 -0.25
C ASN A 130 -16.78 -3.19 -0.22
N TYR A 131 -16.13 -3.39 -1.38
CA TYR A 131 -15.10 -4.40 -1.58
C TYR A 131 -13.92 -3.91 -2.41
N ARG A 132 -13.89 -2.66 -2.87
CA ARG A 132 -12.82 -2.11 -3.72
C ARG A 132 -12.52 -2.95 -4.98
N GLY A 133 -13.50 -3.69 -5.49
CA GLY A 133 -13.31 -4.57 -6.65
C GLY A 133 -12.67 -5.93 -6.33
N GLN A 134 -12.46 -6.26 -5.06
CA GLN A 134 -11.77 -7.48 -4.64
C GLN A 134 -12.60 -8.75 -4.81
N VAL A 135 -12.08 -9.67 -5.62
CA VAL A 135 -12.77 -10.92 -5.96
C VAL A 135 -12.71 -11.87 -4.78
N GLY A 136 -13.86 -12.07 -4.14
CA GLY A 136 -13.97 -12.96 -2.98
C GLY A 136 -14.31 -12.25 -1.68
N ALA A 137 -14.17 -10.91 -1.62
CA ALA A 137 -14.48 -10.14 -0.42
C ALA A 137 -15.96 -10.20 -0.01
N GLY A 138 -16.86 -10.23 -1.00
CA GLY A 138 -18.30 -10.44 -0.79
C GLY A 138 -18.76 -11.90 -0.71
N SER A 139 -17.86 -12.88 -0.86
CA SER A 139 -18.21 -14.31 -0.92
C SER A 139 -18.60 -14.88 0.44
N THR A 140 -19.16 -16.09 0.45
CA THR A 140 -19.42 -16.86 1.69
C THR A 140 -18.90 -18.30 1.52
N PRO A 141 -17.75 -18.64 2.15
CA PRO A 141 -16.88 -17.77 2.93
C PRO A 141 -16.22 -16.68 2.06
N ALA A 142 -15.87 -15.55 2.69
CA ALA A 142 -15.06 -14.51 2.07
C ALA A 142 -13.60 -14.94 2.10
N THR A 143 -12.90 -14.69 1.00
CA THR A 143 -11.49 -15.07 0.82
C THR A 143 -10.59 -13.87 0.62
N ASP A 144 -11.17 -12.67 0.63
CA ASP A 144 -10.48 -11.44 0.27
C ASP A 144 -11.02 -10.26 1.10
N TYR A 145 -10.34 -9.12 1.05
CA TYR A 145 -10.72 -7.92 1.76
C TYR A 145 -10.35 -6.65 0.98
N GLY A 146 -11.34 -5.80 0.72
CA GLY A 146 -11.12 -4.45 0.21
C GLY A 146 -11.77 -3.44 1.14
N VAL A 147 -11.03 -2.37 1.46
CA VAL A 147 -11.47 -1.32 2.38
C VAL A 147 -11.22 0.05 1.76
N TRP A 148 -12.13 1.00 1.99
CA TRP A 148 -11.90 2.37 1.53
C TRP A 148 -10.99 3.16 2.48
N GLY A 149 -11.05 2.84 3.77
CA GLY A 149 -10.49 3.68 4.82
C GLY A 149 -11.10 3.42 6.18
N GLY A 150 -10.73 4.26 7.13
CA GLY A 150 -11.20 4.16 8.50
C GLY A 150 -10.64 5.28 9.38
N THR A 151 -10.76 5.08 10.68
CA THR A 151 -10.24 5.99 11.69
C THR A 151 -9.20 5.32 12.55
N ILE A 152 -8.18 6.07 12.96
CA ILE A 152 -7.20 5.65 13.96
C ILE A 152 -7.09 6.72 15.04
N SER A 153 -7.19 6.32 16.30
CA SER A 153 -7.15 7.22 17.46
C SER A 153 -6.03 6.78 18.39
N PHE A 154 -5.19 7.72 18.83
CA PHE A 154 -4.12 7.45 19.80
C PHE A 154 -4.41 8.13 21.12
N ASN A 155 -4.09 7.46 22.23
CA ASN A 155 -4.25 8.05 23.55
C ASN A 155 -3.37 9.31 23.67
N ASN A 156 -4.01 10.46 23.85
CA ASN A 156 -3.34 11.75 23.94
C ASN A 156 -3.09 12.21 25.39
N ASN A 157 -3.31 11.35 26.39
CA ASN A 157 -3.01 11.62 27.78
C ASN A 157 -1.54 11.26 28.11
N PRO A 158 -0.63 12.24 28.20
CA PRO A 158 0.79 11.97 28.42
C PRO A 158 1.10 11.38 29.80
N ASP A 159 0.20 11.54 30.78
CA ASP A 159 0.36 10.96 32.11
C ASP A 159 0.02 9.45 32.13
N GLU A 160 -0.74 8.97 31.13
CA GLU A 160 -1.13 7.57 31.00
C GLU A 160 -0.26 6.85 29.96
N VAL A 161 0.03 7.53 28.85
CA VAL A 161 0.79 6.95 27.74
C VAL A 161 1.94 7.88 27.35
N PRO A 162 3.12 7.72 27.98
CA PRO A 162 4.34 8.34 27.49
C PRO A 162 4.76 7.65 26.19
N TRP A 163 4.71 8.39 25.07
CA TRP A 163 5.00 7.86 23.75
C TRP A 163 6.45 8.05 23.34
N TYR A 164 7.03 7.01 22.75
CA TYR A 164 8.29 7.07 22.04
C TYR A 164 8.04 7.05 20.52
N TYR A 165 8.53 8.07 19.79
CA TYR A 165 8.28 8.23 18.35
C TYR A 165 9.51 7.98 17.46
N GLY A 166 10.69 7.77 18.06
CA GLY A 166 11.96 7.70 17.32
C GLY A 166 12.09 6.46 16.43
N ARG A 167 12.78 6.59 15.28
CA ARG A 167 13.02 5.46 14.36
C ARG A 167 14.06 4.47 14.87
N ASN A 168 15.08 4.93 15.58
CA ASN A 168 16.11 4.08 16.18
C ASN A 168 15.77 3.83 17.63
N LEU A 169 15.86 2.60 18.15
CA LEU A 169 15.58 2.32 19.58
C LEU A 169 16.48 3.02 20.60
N THR A 170 17.52 3.72 20.15
CA THR A 170 18.34 4.56 21.01
C THR A 170 17.50 5.67 21.64
N GLY A 171 17.37 5.62 22.97
CA GLY A 171 16.67 6.64 23.74
C GLY A 171 15.22 6.32 24.07
N ILE A 172 14.71 5.13 23.74
CA ILE A 172 13.46 4.67 24.34
C ILE A 172 13.66 4.44 25.84
N GLU A 173 12.82 5.06 26.67
CA GLU A 173 12.86 4.89 28.11
C GLU A 173 12.01 3.68 28.57
N PRO A 174 12.32 3.06 29.73
CA PRO A 174 11.65 1.82 30.16
C PRO A 174 10.13 1.92 30.41
N ASP A 175 9.61 3.14 30.58
CA ASP A 175 8.19 3.42 30.80
C ASP A 175 7.46 3.93 29.54
N GLU A 176 8.18 4.21 28.45
CA GLU A 176 7.59 4.68 27.20
C GLU A 176 7.01 3.55 26.35
N PHE A 177 5.89 3.80 25.68
CA PHE A 177 5.34 2.92 24.66
C PHE A 177 5.82 3.32 23.28
N ASP A 178 6.30 2.36 22.49
CA ASP A 178 6.73 2.59 21.11
C ASP A 178 5.52 2.90 20.22
N PHE A 179 5.42 4.13 19.74
CA PHE A 179 4.31 4.60 18.91
C PHE A 179 4.23 3.83 17.58
N ILE A 180 5.39 3.55 16.96
CA ILE A 180 5.45 2.84 15.67
C ILE A 180 4.87 1.44 15.81
N THR A 181 5.19 0.71 16.88
CA THR A 181 4.60 -0.60 17.16
C THR A 181 3.09 -0.52 17.29
N VAL A 182 2.58 0.40 18.12
CA VAL A 182 1.13 0.52 18.34
C VAL A 182 0.41 0.97 17.08
N ALA A 183 0.95 1.94 16.34
CA ALA A 183 0.38 2.37 15.07
C ALA A 183 0.37 1.23 14.04
N SER A 184 1.43 0.42 13.98
CA SER A 184 1.48 -0.75 13.09
C SER A 184 0.39 -1.76 13.45
N HIS A 185 0.19 -2.05 14.74
CA HIS A 185 -0.89 -2.91 15.23
C HIS A 185 -2.27 -2.43 14.76
N GLU A 186 -2.57 -1.16 14.97
CA GLU A 186 -3.87 -0.59 14.59
C GLU A 186 -4.05 -0.51 13.06
N LEU A 187 -2.98 -0.28 12.31
CA LEU A 187 -3.04 -0.34 10.85
C LEU A 187 -3.34 -1.76 10.35
N MET A 188 -2.81 -2.81 10.99
CA MET A 188 -3.17 -4.20 10.64
C MET A 188 -4.65 -4.50 10.87
N HIS A 189 -5.28 -3.87 11.86
CA HIS A 189 -6.73 -3.92 12.01
C HIS A 189 -7.45 -3.28 10.81
N LEU A 190 -7.00 -2.10 10.36
CA LEU A 190 -7.56 -1.45 9.16
C LEU A 190 -7.31 -2.26 7.88
N LEU A 191 -6.25 -3.05 7.82
CA LEU A 191 -6.01 -4.02 6.75
C LEU A 191 -6.80 -5.33 6.93
N GLY A 192 -7.68 -5.41 7.93
CA GLY A 192 -8.70 -6.45 8.04
C GLY A 192 -8.47 -7.49 9.12
N MET A 193 -7.30 -7.54 9.77
CA MET A 193 -7.10 -8.50 10.86
C MET A 193 -8.03 -8.20 12.03
N GLY A 194 -8.77 -9.21 12.49
CA GLY A 194 -9.74 -9.04 13.58
C GLY A 194 -11.03 -8.30 13.21
N ILE A 195 -11.17 -7.80 11.97
CA ILE A 195 -12.27 -6.93 11.53
C ILE A 195 -12.92 -7.43 10.23
N ALA A 196 -12.15 -7.92 9.27
CA ALA A 196 -12.65 -8.32 7.96
C ALA A 196 -13.60 -9.52 8.03
N LYS A 197 -14.47 -9.65 7.02
CA LYS A 197 -15.28 -10.87 6.85
C LYS A 197 -14.40 -12.08 6.55
N SER A 198 -13.37 -11.92 5.71
CA SER A 198 -12.38 -12.96 5.40
C SER A 198 -11.65 -13.44 6.65
N TRP A 199 -11.33 -12.55 7.60
CA TRP A 199 -10.84 -12.96 8.93
C TRP A 199 -11.85 -13.80 9.70
N ARG A 200 -13.08 -13.29 9.88
CA ARG A 200 -14.10 -13.97 10.69
C ARG A 200 -14.48 -15.35 10.13
N ASP A 201 -14.50 -15.50 8.81
CA ASP A 201 -14.83 -16.78 8.17
C ASP A 201 -13.74 -17.85 8.39
N GLN A 202 -12.54 -17.45 8.83
CA GLN A 202 -11.46 -18.33 9.25
C GLN A 202 -11.55 -18.71 10.75
N VAL A 203 -12.50 -18.18 11.53
CA VAL A 203 -12.59 -18.45 12.97
C VAL A 203 -13.57 -19.59 13.26
N ASP A 204 -13.10 -20.63 13.95
CA ASP A 204 -13.94 -21.76 14.35
C ASP A 204 -14.83 -21.45 15.57
N GLY A 205 -15.78 -22.34 15.87
CA GLY A 205 -16.67 -22.20 17.04
C GLY A 205 -15.98 -22.27 18.41
N ASN A 206 -14.67 -22.49 18.46
CA ASN A 206 -13.84 -22.47 19.67
C ASN A 206 -12.92 -21.24 19.74
N ARG A 207 -13.15 -20.23 18.88
CA ARG A 207 -12.33 -19.01 18.77
C ARG A 207 -10.90 -19.29 18.33
N ARG A 208 -10.71 -20.23 17.40
CA ARG A 208 -9.40 -20.53 16.83
C ARG A 208 -9.37 -20.09 15.39
N PHE A 209 -8.37 -19.31 15.01
CA PHE A 209 -8.12 -18.99 13.62
C PHE A 209 -7.63 -20.24 12.85
N GLN A 210 -8.22 -20.49 11.68
CA GLN A 210 -8.02 -21.70 10.87
C GLN A 210 -7.36 -21.43 9.51
N GLY A 211 -6.90 -20.20 9.27
CA GLY A 211 -6.19 -19.85 8.04
C GLY A 211 -5.00 -20.79 7.80
N GLU A 212 -4.87 -21.28 6.56
CA GLU A 212 -3.90 -22.30 6.17
C GLU A 212 -2.47 -21.84 6.44
N HIS A 213 -2.13 -20.61 6.01
CA HIS A 213 -0.80 -20.05 6.19
C HIS A 213 -0.47 -19.83 7.67
N ALA A 214 -1.40 -19.28 8.45
CA ALA A 214 -1.21 -19.06 9.88
C ALA A 214 -1.05 -20.38 10.65
N VAL A 215 -1.83 -21.40 10.30
CA VAL A 215 -1.71 -22.76 10.87
C VAL A 215 -0.37 -23.39 10.53
N ASP A 216 0.13 -23.21 9.31
CA ASP A 216 1.40 -23.76 8.84
C ASP A 216 2.60 -23.17 9.60
N VAL A 217 2.64 -21.85 9.81
CA VAL A 217 3.71 -21.22 10.61
C VAL A 217 3.54 -21.48 12.11
N GLY A 218 2.28 -21.51 12.56
CA GLY A 218 1.87 -21.81 13.93
C GLY A 218 2.42 -20.87 15.00
N SER A 219 2.12 -21.20 16.26
CA SER A 219 2.73 -20.56 17.42
C SER A 219 3.01 -21.58 18.51
N ALA A 220 4.26 -21.64 19.00
CA ALA A 220 4.63 -22.55 20.08
C ALA A 220 3.99 -22.17 21.43
N THR A 221 3.64 -20.90 21.64
CA THR A 221 2.97 -20.44 22.86
C THR A 221 1.45 -20.43 22.73
N ASN A 222 0.92 -20.53 21.51
CA ASN A 222 -0.50 -20.67 21.22
C ASN A 222 -0.73 -21.72 20.11
N PRO A 223 -0.54 -23.03 20.38
CA PRO A 223 -0.56 -24.07 19.33
C PRO A 223 -1.90 -24.23 18.61
N GLY A 224 -2.99 -23.72 19.19
CA GLY A 224 -4.32 -23.76 18.60
C GLY A 224 -4.75 -22.43 17.97
N LEU A 225 -3.85 -21.44 17.85
CA LEU A 225 -4.13 -20.09 17.36
C LEU A 225 -5.43 -19.52 17.94
N THR A 226 -5.58 -19.70 19.25
CA THR A 226 -6.75 -19.21 19.97
C THR A 226 -6.73 -17.69 19.99
N LEU A 227 -7.87 -17.09 19.71
CA LEU A 227 -8.09 -15.67 19.74
C LEU A 227 -8.55 -15.21 21.13
N ASP A 228 -8.53 -13.91 21.34
CA ASP A 228 -9.14 -13.29 22.50
C ASP A 228 -10.66 -13.49 22.53
N SER A 229 -11.35 -12.93 23.53
CA SER A 229 -12.80 -13.10 23.67
C SER A 229 -13.61 -12.35 22.61
N ALA A 230 -13.02 -11.33 21.98
CA ALA A 230 -13.66 -10.56 20.92
C ALA A 230 -13.41 -11.15 19.51
N GLU A 231 -12.52 -12.15 19.41
CA GLU A 231 -12.06 -12.74 18.15
C GLU A 231 -11.31 -11.74 17.25
N SER A 232 -10.85 -10.62 17.83
CA SER A 232 -10.16 -9.55 17.11
C SER A 232 -8.65 -9.59 17.26
N HIS A 233 -8.13 -10.33 18.24
CA HIS A 233 -6.69 -10.43 18.50
C HIS A 233 -6.26 -11.87 18.69
N TRP A 234 -4.97 -12.14 18.47
CA TRP A 234 -4.36 -13.33 19.05
C TRP A 234 -4.54 -13.33 20.57
N ALA A 235 -4.69 -14.50 21.20
CA ALA A 235 -4.68 -14.56 22.66
C ALA A 235 -3.35 -13.98 23.20
N ARG A 236 -3.44 -13.22 24.30
CA ARG A 236 -2.26 -12.62 24.95
C ARG A 236 -1.16 -13.66 25.21
N GLY A 237 0.08 -13.30 24.91
CA GLY A 237 1.24 -14.19 25.00
C GLY A 237 1.44 -15.10 23.78
N THR A 238 0.66 -14.93 22.72
CA THR A 238 0.93 -15.54 21.42
C THR A 238 2.22 -14.97 20.87
N LYS A 239 3.21 -15.84 20.63
CA LYS A 239 4.54 -15.45 20.15
C LYS A 239 4.82 -16.10 18.81
N SER A 240 5.49 -15.36 17.95
CA SER A 240 6.01 -15.86 16.69
C SER A 240 7.36 -15.23 16.40
N TRP A 241 7.93 -15.53 15.24
CA TRP A 241 9.26 -15.09 14.85
C TRP A 241 9.18 -13.83 14.01
N TRP A 242 10.11 -12.92 14.25
CA TRP A 242 10.46 -11.81 13.36
C TRP A 242 11.98 -11.75 13.31
N ASN A 243 12.59 -11.78 12.13
CA ASN A 243 14.04 -11.74 11.94
C ASN A 243 14.86 -12.65 12.91
N GLY A 244 14.43 -13.91 13.06
CA GLY A 244 15.08 -14.87 13.98
C GLY A 244 14.91 -14.58 15.48
N ILE A 245 14.21 -13.50 15.85
CA ILE A 245 13.86 -13.12 17.22
C ILE A 245 12.43 -13.58 17.51
N ARG A 246 12.22 -14.19 18.68
CA ARG A 246 10.87 -14.54 19.14
C ARG A 246 10.29 -13.43 20.01
N GLN A 247 9.22 -12.82 19.53
CA GLN A 247 8.48 -11.75 20.21
C GLN A 247 7.00 -12.09 20.30
N GLU A 248 6.22 -11.26 21.00
CA GLU A 248 4.75 -11.31 20.92
C GLU A 248 4.34 -10.98 19.47
N ALA A 249 3.36 -11.72 18.96
CA ALA A 249 2.77 -11.45 17.66
C ALA A 249 2.14 -10.06 17.72
N LEU A 250 2.32 -9.25 16.67
CA LEU A 250 1.94 -7.85 16.68
C LEU A 250 0.45 -7.68 16.96
N LEU A 251 -0.43 -8.53 16.40
CA LEU A 251 -1.88 -8.46 16.66
C LEU A 251 -2.31 -9.01 18.04
N ALA A 252 -1.39 -9.40 18.92
CA ALA A 252 -1.76 -9.69 20.30
C ALA A 252 -2.08 -8.39 21.06
N PRO A 253 -3.00 -8.38 22.04
CA PRO A 253 -3.53 -7.14 22.64
C PRO A 253 -2.61 -6.61 23.76
N ALA A 254 -1.29 -6.68 23.59
CA ALA A 254 -0.35 -6.25 24.61
C ALA A 254 1.05 -5.96 24.05
N ILE A 255 1.60 -4.81 24.47
CA ILE A 255 3.01 -4.47 24.39
C ILE A 255 3.49 -4.04 25.79
N ALA A 256 4.73 -4.38 26.15
CA ALA A 256 5.37 -3.82 27.34
C ALA A 256 6.08 -2.51 26.98
N PRO A 257 6.11 -1.51 27.87
CA PRO A 257 6.89 -0.30 27.62
C PRO A 257 8.40 -0.61 27.51
N GLY A 258 9.14 0.28 26.86
CA GLY A 258 10.56 0.14 26.55
C GLY A 258 10.87 -0.88 25.46
N GLN A 259 9.88 -1.29 24.66
CA GLN A 259 10.04 -2.31 23.61
C GLN A 259 9.40 -1.88 22.30
N ARG A 260 10.04 -2.28 21.19
CA ARG A 260 9.42 -2.32 19.87
C ARG A 260 9.12 -3.76 19.48
N GLN A 261 7.99 -3.95 18.84
CA GLN A 261 7.57 -5.23 18.27
C GLN A 261 7.20 -5.00 16.81
N MET A 262 7.69 -5.87 15.93
CA MET A 262 7.42 -5.81 14.50
C MET A 262 6.35 -6.84 14.10
N PRO A 263 5.69 -6.69 12.93
CA PRO A 263 4.84 -7.75 12.39
C PRO A 263 5.62 -9.08 12.35
N THR A 264 5.07 -10.14 12.94
CA THR A 264 5.73 -11.45 12.96
C THR A 264 5.32 -12.31 11.77
N LEU A 265 6.00 -13.44 11.57
CA LEU A 265 5.59 -14.46 10.59
C LEU A 265 4.14 -14.91 10.77
N LEU A 266 3.63 -14.95 12.01
CA LEU A 266 2.23 -15.32 12.25
C LEU A 266 1.28 -14.23 11.77
N ASP A 267 1.62 -12.96 12.03
CA ASP A 267 0.80 -11.83 11.62
C ASP A 267 0.73 -11.73 10.09
N ARG A 268 1.87 -11.87 9.42
CA ARG A 268 1.94 -11.90 7.95
C ARG A 268 1.22 -13.09 7.32
N ALA A 269 1.39 -14.28 7.89
CA ALA A 269 0.69 -15.46 7.40
C ALA A 269 -0.84 -15.29 7.46
N ALA A 270 -1.34 -14.67 8.53
CA ALA A 270 -2.77 -14.39 8.63
C ALA A 270 -3.25 -13.29 7.66
N MET A 271 -2.37 -12.37 7.24
CA MET A 271 -2.67 -11.42 6.14
C MET A 271 -2.90 -12.15 4.82
N LEU A 272 -2.07 -13.17 4.50
CA LEU A 272 -2.27 -14.02 3.32
C LEU A 272 -3.60 -14.79 3.40
N ASP A 273 -3.95 -15.30 4.57
CA ASP A 273 -5.19 -16.06 4.79
C ASP A 273 -6.48 -15.23 4.60
N ILE A 274 -6.37 -13.90 4.59
CA ILE A 274 -7.51 -12.99 4.43
C ILE A 274 -7.54 -12.27 3.07
N GLY A 275 -6.63 -12.62 2.16
CA GLY A 275 -6.66 -12.19 0.75
C GLY A 275 -5.45 -11.39 0.28
N TRP A 276 -4.63 -10.85 1.20
CA TRP A 276 -3.52 -10.01 0.80
C TRP A 276 -2.41 -10.80 0.11
N GLU A 277 -1.83 -10.21 -0.94
CA GLU A 277 -0.67 -10.75 -1.63
C GLU A 277 0.58 -9.94 -1.27
N GLU A 278 1.71 -10.59 -1.00
CA GLU A 278 2.96 -9.89 -0.71
C GLU A 278 3.72 -9.52 -1.99
N ALA A 279 4.31 -8.32 -2.00
CA ALA A 279 5.28 -7.92 -3.01
C ALA A 279 6.52 -8.83 -2.98
N LEU A 280 7.17 -8.98 -4.14
CA LEU A 280 8.45 -9.69 -4.21
C LEU A 280 9.61 -8.77 -3.80
N PRO A 281 10.65 -9.29 -3.12
CA PRO A 281 11.84 -8.51 -2.76
C PRO A 281 12.34 -7.68 -3.94
N GLY A 282 12.51 -6.37 -3.77
CA GLY A 282 12.90 -5.48 -4.86
C GLY A 282 11.78 -4.57 -5.39
N ASP A 283 10.52 -5.00 -5.28
CA ASP A 283 9.35 -4.20 -5.67
C ASP A 283 8.98 -3.24 -4.53
N ALA A 284 9.63 -2.08 -4.50
CA ALA A 284 9.42 -1.05 -3.47
C ALA A 284 8.26 -0.12 -3.79
N ASN A 285 7.93 0.05 -5.07
CA ASN A 285 6.82 0.89 -5.50
C ASN A 285 5.46 0.14 -5.52
N LEU A 286 5.48 -1.18 -5.26
CA LEU A 286 4.35 -2.11 -5.18
C LEU A 286 3.61 -2.29 -6.51
N ASP A 287 4.32 -2.17 -7.64
CA ASP A 287 3.78 -2.31 -9.00
C ASP A 287 3.92 -3.72 -9.58
N ARG A 288 4.40 -4.67 -8.76
CA ARG A 288 4.68 -6.08 -9.09
C ARG A 288 5.90 -6.27 -10.00
N VAL A 289 6.73 -5.24 -10.20
CA VAL A 289 7.93 -5.30 -11.04
C VAL A 289 9.12 -4.75 -10.29
N PHE A 290 10.15 -5.58 -10.07
CA PHE A 290 11.43 -5.07 -9.60
C PHE A 290 12.25 -4.49 -10.75
N ASP A 291 12.39 -3.17 -10.82
CA ASP A 291 13.21 -2.49 -11.82
C ASP A 291 14.01 -1.29 -11.28
N SER A 292 14.51 -0.44 -12.19
CA SER A 292 15.31 0.74 -11.82
C SER A 292 14.53 1.79 -11.03
N SER A 293 13.20 1.84 -11.17
CA SER A 293 12.34 2.79 -10.47
C SER A 293 12.31 2.50 -8.97
N ASP A 294 12.28 1.23 -8.57
CA ASP A 294 12.39 0.81 -7.17
C ASP A 294 13.72 1.21 -6.56
N LEU A 295 14.81 0.93 -7.27
CA LEU A 295 16.15 1.30 -6.81
C LEU A 295 16.26 2.82 -6.63
N VAL A 296 15.72 3.61 -7.56
CA VAL A 296 15.69 5.06 -7.43
C VAL A 296 14.87 5.49 -6.20
N GLN A 297 13.72 4.86 -5.94
CA GLN A 297 12.88 5.16 -4.77
C GLN A 297 13.63 4.89 -3.46
N VAL A 298 14.13 3.68 -3.25
CA VAL A 298 14.75 3.29 -1.97
C VAL A 298 16.03 4.07 -1.68
N PHE A 299 16.84 4.40 -2.71
CA PHE A 299 18.00 5.26 -2.51
C PHE A 299 17.64 6.73 -2.31
N ALA A 300 16.51 7.20 -2.84
CA ALA A 300 16.01 8.56 -2.56
C ALA A 300 15.47 8.70 -1.12
N ALA A 301 15.01 7.61 -0.49
CA ALA A 301 14.61 7.61 0.92
C ALA A 301 15.79 7.91 1.87
N GLY A 302 17.03 7.62 1.45
CA GLY A 302 18.24 8.03 2.17
C GLY A 302 18.53 7.25 3.45
N VAL A 303 17.94 6.06 3.62
CA VAL A 303 18.08 5.20 4.82
C VAL A 303 19.03 4.00 4.63
N TYR A 304 19.62 3.87 3.45
CA TYR A 304 20.58 2.80 3.15
C TYR A 304 21.81 2.87 4.09
N GLU A 305 22.08 1.77 4.80
CA GLU A 305 23.21 1.63 5.73
C GLU A 305 23.22 2.67 6.88
N THR A 306 22.06 3.24 7.25
CA THR A 306 21.95 4.17 8.40
C THR A 306 21.61 3.48 9.71
N ASN A 307 21.12 2.24 9.66
CA ASN A 307 20.58 1.48 10.80
C ASN A 307 19.33 2.15 11.43
N ASP A 308 18.68 3.05 10.69
CA ASP A 308 17.32 3.50 11.03
C ASP A 308 16.30 2.44 10.60
N LEU A 309 15.17 2.41 11.30
CA LEU A 309 14.06 1.53 10.93
C LEU A 309 13.61 1.81 9.50
N ALA A 310 13.62 0.78 8.66
CA ALA A 310 13.10 0.79 7.31
C ALA A 310 11.89 -0.15 7.22
N GLY A 311 11.03 0.08 6.22
CA GLY A 311 9.98 -0.83 5.81
C GLY A 311 10.18 -1.23 4.34
N TRP A 312 9.22 -1.96 3.78
CA TRP A 312 9.36 -2.54 2.45
C TRP A 312 9.63 -1.49 1.35
N GLN A 313 8.86 -0.41 1.37
CA GLN A 313 8.98 0.70 0.41
C GLN A 313 10.25 1.55 0.61
N ASP A 314 10.92 1.40 1.76
CA ASP A 314 12.21 2.02 2.08
C ASP A 314 13.40 1.11 1.73
N GLY A 315 13.15 -0.16 1.38
CA GLY A 315 14.16 -1.13 0.93
C GLY A 315 14.43 -2.31 1.85
N ASP A 316 13.72 -2.46 2.98
CA ASP A 316 13.80 -3.65 3.85
C ASP A 316 13.12 -4.85 3.18
N TRP A 317 13.83 -5.50 2.26
CA TRP A 317 13.33 -6.59 1.42
C TRP A 317 13.59 -7.97 2.02
N ASN A 318 14.38 -8.05 3.09
CA ASN A 318 14.59 -9.28 3.85
C ASN A 318 13.76 -9.34 5.16
N ASP A 319 13.05 -8.26 5.51
CA ASP A 319 12.21 -8.09 6.72
C ASP A 319 13.00 -8.09 8.03
N ASP A 320 14.21 -7.52 8.04
CA ASP A 320 15.08 -7.42 9.20
C ASP A 320 14.99 -6.09 9.96
N GLY A 321 14.22 -5.14 9.41
CA GLY A 321 13.93 -3.83 9.99
C GLY A 321 14.90 -2.73 9.56
N VAL A 322 15.87 -3.01 8.68
CA VAL A 322 16.79 -1.99 8.13
C VAL A 322 16.89 -2.13 6.61
N PHE A 323 17.38 -1.10 5.94
CA PHE A 323 17.74 -1.20 4.52
C PHE A 323 19.26 -1.18 4.39
N ASP A 324 19.85 -2.31 4.02
CA ASP A 324 21.28 -2.47 3.84
C ASP A 324 21.65 -3.37 2.66
N SER A 325 22.94 -3.69 2.54
CA SER A 325 23.45 -4.51 1.44
C SER A 325 22.82 -5.92 1.36
N SER A 326 22.30 -6.46 2.47
CA SER A 326 21.67 -7.77 2.52
C SER A 326 20.29 -7.79 1.85
N ASP A 327 19.57 -6.66 1.86
CA ASP A 327 18.31 -6.50 1.13
C ASP A 327 18.51 -6.50 -0.37
N LEU A 328 19.56 -5.80 -0.84
CA LEU A 328 19.92 -5.81 -2.26
C LEU A 328 20.25 -7.23 -2.72
N VAL A 329 20.89 -8.03 -1.86
CA VAL A 329 21.15 -9.45 -2.14
C VAL A 329 19.84 -10.25 -2.19
N ALA A 330 18.93 -10.03 -1.24
CA ALA A 330 17.62 -10.69 -1.23
C ALA A 330 16.81 -10.38 -2.50
N ALA A 331 16.74 -9.10 -2.89
CA ALA A 331 16.06 -8.66 -4.10
C ALA A 331 16.68 -9.22 -5.37
N LEU A 332 18.01 -9.23 -5.51
CA LEU A 332 18.66 -9.79 -6.70
C LEU A 332 18.61 -11.33 -6.77
N GLN A 333 18.36 -12.01 -5.65
CA GLN A 333 18.18 -13.46 -5.61
C GLN A 333 16.75 -13.90 -5.92
N ILE A 334 15.76 -13.12 -5.50
CA ILE A 334 14.34 -13.52 -5.48
C ILE A 334 13.48 -12.65 -6.41
N GLY A 335 13.75 -11.36 -6.47
CA GLY A 335 12.89 -10.34 -7.09
C GLY A 335 12.81 -10.32 -8.60
N GLU A 336 13.60 -11.14 -9.30
CA GLU A 336 13.63 -11.22 -10.76
C GLU A 336 13.75 -9.84 -11.46
N TYR A 337 14.88 -9.13 -11.24
CA TYR A 337 15.10 -7.79 -11.80
C TYR A 337 14.79 -7.70 -13.30
N ALA A 338 13.77 -6.93 -13.64
CA ALA A 338 13.28 -6.75 -14.99
C ALA A 338 14.04 -5.62 -15.68
N ASP A 339 14.58 -5.89 -16.87
CA ASP A 339 15.04 -4.83 -17.76
C ASP A 339 13.80 -4.05 -18.23
N ALA A 340 13.78 -2.72 -18.07
CA ALA A 340 12.66 -1.86 -18.50
C ALA A 340 12.25 -2.04 -19.99
N ALA A 341 13.16 -2.61 -20.81
CA ALA A 341 12.92 -2.96 -22.21
C ALA A 341 12.09 -4.25 -22.42
N ALA A 342 12.00 -5.15 -21.43
CA ALA A 342 11.24 -6.38 -21.51
C ALA A 342 9.74 -6.18 -21.20
N VAL A 343 9.42 -5.27 -20.27
CA VAL A 343 8.04 -4.99 -19.82
C VAL A 343 7.20 -4.31 -20.91
N THR A 344 7.82 -3.48 -21.75
CA THR A 344 7.15 -2.85 -22.91
C THR A 344 6.72 -3.85 -23.99
N ALA A 345 7.32 -5.04 -24.05
CA ALA A 345 6.94 -6.08 -25.00
C ALA A 345 5.72 -6.91 -24.56
N VAL A 346 5.43 -6.97 -23.25
CA VAL A 346 4.29 -7.72 -22.69
C VAL A 346 3.02 -6.87 -22.67
N ARG A 347 3.13 -5.54 -22.50
CA ARG A 347 1.99 -4.61 -22.52
C ARG A 347 1.52 -4.21 -23.93
N ALA A 348 2.21 -4.66 -24.98
CA ALA A 348 1.76 -4.51 -26.36
C ALA A 348 0.57 -5.44 -26.63
N VAL A 349 -0.63 -4.94 -26.32
CA VAL A 349 -1.93 -5.49 -26.73
C VAL A 349 -1.85 -5.93 -28.20
N PRO A 350 -2.30 -7.15 -28.57
CA PRO A 350 -2.34 -7.53 -29.98
C PRO A 350 -3.31 -6.59 -30.70
N GLU A 351 -2.82 -5.83 -31.68
CA GLU A 351 -3.72 -5.08 -32.56
C GLU A 351 -4.70 -6.05 -33.22
N PRO A 352 -6.01 -5.74 -33.25
CA PRO A 352 -6.97 -6.59 -33.93
C PRO A 352 -6.64 -6.59 -35.42
N CYS A 353 -6.09 -7.71 -35.89
CA CYS A 353 -5.99 -8.03 -37.30
C CYS A 353 -7.41 -8.08 -37.90
N GLY A 354 -7.77 -7.09 -38.73
CA GLY A 354 -9.05 -7.14 -39.45
C GLY A 354 -9.49 -5.92 -40.27
N THR A 355 -8.72 -5.52 -41.31
CA THR A 355 -9.18 -4.91 -42.60
C THR A 355 -9.91 -3.55 -42.57
N VAL A 356 -9.49 -2.45 -43.21
CA VAL A 356 -9.17 -2.17 -44.64
C VAL A 356 -8.42 -0.81 -44.74
N PRO A 357 -7.41 -0.62 -45.62
CA PRO A 357 -6.76 0.68 -45.80
C PRO A 357 -7.50 1.57 -46.81
N PHE A 358 -7.85 2.79 -46.41
CA PHE A 358 -8.17 3.88 -47.34
C PHE A 358 -6.84 4.45 -47.87
N VAL A 359 -6.44 4.02 -49.08
CA VAL A 359 -5.35 4.66 -49.82
C VAL A 359 -5.87 5.98 -50.38
N LEU A 360 -5.47 7.11 -49.77
CA LEU A 360 -5.59 8.41 -50.40
C LEU A 360 -4.43 8.61 -51.37
N LEU A 361 -4.79 8.63 -52.65
CA LEU A 361 -3.94 8.88 -53.81
C LEU A 361 -3.31 10.29 -53.73
N ILE A 362 -2.00 10.40 -53.49
CA ILE A 362 -1.22 11.59 -53.83
C ILE A 362 -0.07 11.16 -54.75
N VAL A 363 -0.30 11.35 -56.05
CA VAL A 363 0.75 11.31 -57.08
C VAL A 363 1.41 12.68 -57.12
N LEU A 364 2.65 12.79 -56.65
CA LEU A 364 3.55 13.88 -57.03
C LEU A 364 4.86 13.30 -57.58
N LEU A 365 4.92 13.31 -58.91
CA LEU A 365 6.08 13.01 -59.74
C LEU A 365 7.22 13.99 -59.47
N VAL A 366 8.40 13.48 -59.07
CA VAL A 366 9.65 14.22 -59.13
C VAL A 366 10.53 13.65 -60.25
N ARG A 367 10.70 14.50 -61.28
CA ARG A 367 11.83 14.69 -62.21
C ARG A 367 12.69 13.45 -62.55
N ARG A 368 12.68 13.07 -63.82
CA ARG A 368 13.88 12.52 -64.50
C ARG A 368 14.26 13.36 -65.71
N GLN A 369 15.45 13.94 -65.63
CA GLN A 369 16.11 14.67 -66.71
C GLN A 369 16.53 13.72 -67.83
N ARG A 370 16.45 14.24 -69.06
CA ARG A 370 16.83 13.62 -70.34
C ARG A 370 18.33 13.34 -70.40
N ILE A 371 18.74 12.15 -70.87
CA ILE A 371 19.89 11.96 -71.77
C ILE A 371 19.64 10.73 -72.69
N ARG A 372 19.73 10.92 -74.00
CA ARG A 372 20.02 9.93 -75.07
C ARG A 372 21.41 10.31 -75.63
N PRO A 373 22.28 9.40 -76.11
CA PRO A 373 22.06 8.77 -77.42
C PRO A 373 22.59 7.33 -77.63
N PHE A 374 22.19 6.83 -78.81
CA PHE A 374 22.45 5.54 -79.48
C PHE A 374 23.83 5.44 -80.14
N ALA A 375 24.41 4.23 -80.14
CA ALA A 375 25.38 3.64 -81.08
C ALA A 375 25.69 2.21 -80.56
N VAL A 376 25.88 1.09 -81.29
CA VAL A 376 26.16 0.78 -82.71
C VAL A 376 26.03 -0.77 -82.89
N ILE A 377 25.47 -1.23 -84.03
CA ILE A 377 25.83 -2.38 -84.94
C ILE A 377 26.24 -3.74 -84.32
N ALA A 378 25.92 -4.96 -84.80
CA ALA A 378 25.04 -5.60 -85.78
C ALA A 378 25.33 -7.13 -85.68
N GLN A 379 24.44 -8.01 -86.15
CA GLN A 379 24.74 -9.07 -87.14
C GLN A 379 23.51 -9.96 -87.42
N ARG A 380 23.25 -10.15 -88.71
CA ARG A 380 22.34 -11.11 -89.40
C ARG A 380 22.94 -12.53 -89.33
N PRO A 381 22.19 -13.64 -89.57
CA PRO A 381 21.63 -13.93 -90.92
C PRO A 381 20.38 -14.84 -91.08
N SER A 382 19.80 -14.71 -92.29
CA SER A 382 19.18 -15.71 -93.20
C SER A 382 18.11 -16.69 -92.68
N SER A 383 16.83 -16.58 -93.05
CA SER A 383 16.17 -16.91 -94.34
C SER A 383 15.89 -18.41 -94.55
N ALA A 384 14.61 -18.78 -94.45
CA ALA A 384 13.84 -19.50 -95.46
C ALA A 384 12.35 -19.22 -95.19
#